data_AF-A0A076KZD6-F1
#
_entry.id   AF-A0A076KZD6-F1
#
_cell.length_a   1.000
_cell.length_b   1.000
_cell.length_c   1.000
_cell.angle_alpha   90.00
_cell.angle_beta   90.00
_cell.angle_gamma   90.00
#
_symmetry.space_group_name_H-M   'P 1'
#
loop_
_entity.id
_entity.type
_entity.pdbx_description
1 polymer ?
#
loop_
_entity_poly.entity_id
_entity_poly.type
_entity_poly.pdbx_seq_one_letter_code
_entity_poly.pdbx_strand_id
1 'polypeptide(L)'
;MLEAILYKRGKLEILDQLLLPTKTSYDNITSIQEGWEAIKLMKVRGAPAISIVAALCLSVELTKTDFVSKDDLHNFIIKNLNYLSTSRPTAVNLGQIVKLLSKLSEDYLHDDNLAMNLMKERLLADTEKLLASDIRINKSIGEYGGKHILENCSKMPISILTHCNTGSLATAGYGTALGVIRWLYENNHLHHTYCTETRPYNQGARLTAYELVHDNIPSTLICDSMVASLMQSGKVSAVIVGADRVVCNGGTANKIGTYQIAVCAKYHTFHFM
;
A
#
# COMPACT_ATOMS: atom_id res chain seq x y z
N MET A 1 12.03 -8.87 4.47
CA MET A 1 10.99 -8.19 3.67
C MET A 1 11.43 -6.78 3.42
N LEU A 2 11.29 -6.29 2.19
CA LEU A 2 11.59 -4.91 1.83
C LEU A 2 10.65 -3.93 2.55
N GLU A 3 11.19 -2.84 3.09
CA GLU A 3 10.40 -1.81 3.78
C GLU A 3 10.42 -0.52 2.96
N ALA A 4 9.25 -0.10 2.45
CA ALA A 4 9.12 1.14 1.68
C ALA A 4 9.06 2.40 2.57
N ILE A 5 8.68 2.23 3.83
CA ILE A 5 8.51 3.29 4.82
C ILE A 5 9.30 2.87 6.06
N LEU A 6 10.33 3.64 6.38
CA LEU A 6 11.13 3.49 7.59
C LEU A 6 10.79 4.65 8.51
N TYR A 7 10.19 4.35 9.66
CA TYR A 7 9.77 5.36 10.61
C TYR A 7 10.27 5.07 12.01
N LYS A 8 10.82 6.10 12.64
CA LYS A 8 11.01 6.21 14.08
C LYS A 8 10.52 7.59 14.49
N ARG A 9 10.11 7.78 15.74
CA ARG A 9 9.60 9.08 16.19
C ARG A 9 10.59 10.20 15.85
N GLY A 10 10.11 11.20 15.10
CA GLY A 10 10.90 12.33 14.61
C GLY A 10 11.77 12.07 13.37
N LYS A 11 11.75 10.85 12.80
CA LYS A 11 12.51 10.50 11.60
C LYS A 11 11.67 9.62 10.65
N LEU A 12 11.47 10.11 9.43
CA LEU A 12 10.81 9.37 8.35
C LEU A 12 11.78 9.24 7.17
N GLU A 13 11.97 8.01 6.70
CA GLU A 13 12.70 7.67 5.48
C GLU A 13 11.76 6.90 4.55
N ILE A 14 11.74 7.26 3.27
CA ILE A 14 10.95 6.57 2.25
C ILE A 14 11.84 6.01 1.17
N LEU A 15 11.51 4.83 0.64
CA LEU A 15 12.22 4.28 -0.51
C LEU A 15 11.82 5.03 -1.79
N ASP A 16 12.80 5.55 -2.54
CA ASP A 16 12.53 6.21 -3.83
C ASP A 16 12.22 5.16 -4.91
N GLN A 17 10.92 4.96 -5.16
CA GLN A 17 10.44 3.99 -6.14
C GLN A 17 10.71 4.39 -7.59
N LEU A 18 11.18 5.61 -7.88
CA LEU A 18 11.59 6.01 -9.23
C LEU A 18 12.92 5.36 -9.63
N LEU A 19 13.78 5.08 -8.65
CA LEU A 19 15.10 4.48 -8.85
C LEU A 19 15.06 2.96 -8.96
N LEU A 20 13.96 2.34 -8.53
CA LEU A 20 13.78 0.90 -8.70
C LEU A 20 13.59 0.52 -10.20
N PRO A 21 14.05 -0.65 -10.64
CA PRO A 21 14.75 -1.69 -9.85
C PRO A 21 16.28 -1.53 -9.83
N THR A 22 16.84 -0.48 -10.46
CA THR A 22 18.30 -0.37 -10.67
C THR A 22 19.04 0.11 -9.43
N LYS A 23 18.40 0.88 -8.56
CA LYS A 23 18.99 1.38 -7.33
C LYS A 23 17.98 1.44 -6.19
N THR A 24 18.40 0.96 -5.02
CA THR A 24 17.64 1.03 -3.76
C THR A 24 18.20 2.17 -2.94
N SER A 25 17.41 3.24 -2.77
CA SER A 25 17.82 4.46 -2.07
C SER A 25 16.67 5.01 -1.25
N TYR A 26 16.98 5.49 -0.06
CA TYR A 26 16.00 6.10 0.83
C TYR A 26 16.20 7.62 0.90
N ASP A 27 15.10 8.35 0.85
CA ASP A 27 15.06 9.79 1.06
C ASP A 27 14.58 10.09 2.48
N ASN A 28 15.28 10.99 3.18
CA ASN A 28 14.80 11.53 4.44
C ASN A 28 13.68 12.54 4.17
N ILE A 29 12.55 12.39 4.88
CA ILE A 29 11.43 13.32 4.84
C ILE A 29 11.43 14.10 6.15
N THR A 30 11.85 15.35 6.07
CA THR A 30 12.06 16.24 7.21
C THR A 30 11.02 17.35 7.30
N SER A 31 10.21 17.55 6.27
CA SER A 31 9.14 18.56 6.24
C SER A 31 7.85 18.11 5.56
N ILE A 32 6.75 18.81 5.87
CA ILE A 32 5.45 18.67 5.18
C ILE A 32 5.59 18.84 3.67
N GLN A 33 6.40 19.80 3.22
CA GLN A 33 6.63 20.05 1.80
C GLN A 33 7.32 18.86 1.13
N GLU A 34 8.38 18.32 1.74
CA GLU A 34 9.09 17.15 1.21
C GLU A 34 8.17 15.92 1.12
N GLY A 35 7.33 15.70 2.14
CA GLY A 35 6.34 14.62 2.10
C GLY A 35 5.30 14.81 0.97
N TRP A 36 4.81 16.03 0.80
CA TRP A 36 3.91 16.38 -0.30
C TRP A 36 4.57 16.12 -1.67
N GLU A 37 5.81 16.59 -1.85
CA GLU A 37 6.57 16.45 -3.10
C GLU A 37 6.86 14.97 -3.41
N ALA A 38 7.27 14.19 -2.41
CA ALA A 38 7.50 12.76 -2.57
C ALA A 38 6.25 12.01 -3.05
N ILE A 39 5.07 12.35 -2.50
CA ILE A 39 3.79 11.78 -2.93
C ILE A 39 3.46 12.25 -4.35
N LYS A 40 3.59 13.55 -4.63
CA LYS A 40 3.26 14.16 -5.93
C LYS A 40 4.11 13.61 -7.07
N LEU A 41 5.42 13.51 -6.85
CA LEU A 41 6.42 12.99 -7.80
C LEU A 41 6.39 11.46 -7.91
N MET A 42 5.52 10.80 -7.16
CA MET A 42 5.36 9.34 -7.16
C MET A 42 6.63 8.59 -6.74
N LYS A 43 7.43 9.18 -5.85
CA LYS A 43 8.46 8.46 -5.08
C LYS A 43 7.81 7.45 -4.14
N VAL A 44 6.64 7.80 -3.61
CA VAL A 44 5.73 6.90 -2.88
C VAL A 44 4.53 6.56 -3.75
N ARG A 45 4.17 5.28 -3.83
CA ARG A 45 3.02 4.79 -4.60
C ARG A 45 2.24 3.76 -3.79
N GLY A 46 0.99 3.54 -4.21
CA GLY A 46 0.03 2.71 -3.49
C GLY A 46 -0.79 3.52 -2.50
N ALA A 47 -2.12 3.36 -2.54
CA ALA A 47 -3.03 4.19 -1.77
C ALA A 47 -2.82 4.10 -0.25
N PRO A 48 -2.55 2.90 0.34
CA PRO A 48 -2.20 2.82 1.75
C PRO A 48 -0.86 3.50 2.07
N ALA A 49 0.21 3.23 1.31
CA ALA A 49 1.52 3.84 1.55
C ALA A 49 1.49 5.37 1.49
N ILE A 50 0.80 5.95 0.50
CA ILE A 50 0.62 7.41 0.37
C ILE A 50 -0.03 8.00 1.64
N SER A 51 -1.05 7.32 2.15
CA SER A 51 -1.82 7.79 3.32
C SER A 51 -0.97 7.73 4.59
N ILE A 52 -0.22 6.63 4.76
CA ILE A 52 0.69 6.46 5.90
C ILE A 52 1.84 7.46 5.84
N VAL A 53 2.46 7.68 4.68
CA VAL A 53 3.53 8.69 4.53
C VAL A 53 3.01 10.09 4.85
N ALA A 54 1.83 10.47 4.37
CA ALA A 54 1.24 11.77 4.70
C ALA A 54 1.01 11.94 6.21
N ALA A 55 0.49 10.91 6.87
CA ALA A 55 0.25 10.90 8.31
C ALA A 55 1.56 10.99 9.11
N LEU A 56 2.56 10.17 8.76
CA LEU A 56 3.86 10.17 9.45
C LEU A 56 4.67 11.44 9.18
N CYS A 57 4.50 12.07 8.02
CA CYS A 57 5.09 13.36 7.71
C CYS A 57 4.55 14.46 8.65
N LEU A 58 3.24 14.45 8.92
CA LEU A 58 2.66 15.30 9.97
C LEU A 58 3.25 14.98 11.35
N SER A 59 3.43 13.70 11.70
CA SER A 59 4.05 13.34 12.99
C SER A 59 5.48 13.88 13.13
N VAL A 60 6.32 13.75 12.10
CA VAL A 60 7.67 14.32 12.10
C VAL A 60 7.61 15.83 12.32
N GLU A 61 6.73 16.53 11.61
CA GLU A 61 6.58 17.98 11.76
C GLU A 61 6.12 18.38 13.17
N LEU A 62 5.18 17.63 13.74
CA LEU A 62 4.70 17.85 15.10
C LEU A 62 5.83 17.69 16.13
N THR A 63 6.71 16.70 15.98
CA THR A 63 7.79 16.49 16.97
C THR A 63 8.76 17.66 17.10
N LYS A 64 8.95 18.45 16.05
CA LYS A 64 9.89 19.59 16.02
C LYS A 64 9.23 20.97 16.23
N THR A 65 7.90 21.01 16.35
CA THR A 65 7.14 22.27 16.43
C THR A 65 6.57 22.45 17.84
N ASP A 66 6.80 23.64 18.40
CA ASP A 66 6.20 24.07 19.66
C ASP A 66 4.93 24.89 19.38
N PHE A 67 3.97 24.82 20.32
CA PHE A 67 2.67 25.45 20.18
C PHE A 67 2.33 26.24 21.45
N VAL A 68 1.61 27.34 21.28
CA VAL A 68 1.24 28.22 22.41
C VAL A 68 -0.15 27.91 22.98
N SER A 69 -0.99 27.20 22.23
CA SER A 69 -2.34 26.79 22.65
C SER A 69 -2.79 25.51 21.92
N LYS A 70 -3.92 24.93 22.36
CA LYS A 70 -4.56 23.83 21.63
C LYS A 70 -5.08 24.26 20.28
N ASP A 71 -5.66 25.46 20.18
CA ASP A 71 -6.15 26.01 18.93
C ASP A 71 -5.03 26.18 17.90
N ASP A 72 -3.85 26.64 18.34
CA ASP A 72 -2.67 26.75 17.49
C ASP A 72 -2.23 25.38 16.94
N LEU A 73 -2.12 24.37 17.81
CA LEU A 73 -1.84 22.99 17.44
C LEU A 73 -2.89 22.44 16.45
N HIS A 74 -4.19 22.61 16.75
CA HIS A 74 -5.28 22.14 15.91
C HIS A 74 -5.24 22.80 14.52
N ASN A 75 -5.11 24.13 14.47
CA ASN A 75 -5.03 24.88 13.21
C ASN A 75 -3.83 24.45 12.37
N PHE A 76 -2.69 24.21 13.01
CA PHE A 76 -1.51 23.67 12.36
C PHE A 76 -1.76 22.30 11.72
N ILE A 77 -2.42 21.39 12.45
CA ILE A 77 -2.77 20.05 11.95
C ILE A 77 -3.69 20.16 10.74
N ILE A 78 -4.80 20.90 10.84
CA ILE A 78 -5.77 21.04 9.75
C ILE A 78 -5.14 21.66 8.50
N LYS A 79 -4.34 22.72 8.66
CA LYS A 79 -3.64 23.36 7.56
C LYS A 79 -2.72 22.37 6.82
N ASN A 80 -1.91 21.62 7.55
CA ASN A 80 -0.94 20.70 6.95
C ASN A 80 -1.61 19.45 6.34
N LEU A 81 -2.66 18.91 6.97
CA LEU A 81 -3.45 17.82 6.40
C LEU A 81 -4.14 18.23 5.10
N ASN A 82 -4.74 19.43 5.08
CA ASN A 82 -5.36 19.98 3.88
C ASN A 82 -4.32 20.16 2.76
N TYR A 83 -3.14 20.70 3.07
CA TYR A 83 -2.06 20.82 2.09
C TYR A 83 -1.60 19.44 1.56
N LEU A 84 -1.31 18.48 2.44
CA LEU A 84 -0.94 17.11 2.07
C LEU A 84 -1.98 16.43 1.17
N SER A 85 -3.27 16.68 1.42
CA SER A 85 -4.38 16.15 0.60
C SER A 85 -4.31 16.55 -0.88
N THR A 86 -3.70 17.71 -1.18
CA THR A 86 -3.59 18.22 -2.55
C THR A 86 -2.50 17.54 -3.39
N SER A 87 -1.63 16.74 -2.76
CA SER A 87 -0.54 16.04 -3.46
C SER A 87 -1.09 15.11 -4.54
N ARG A 88 -2.12 14.32 -4.20
CA ARG A 88 -2.80 13.38 -5.12
C ARG A 88 -4.30 13.27 -4.78
N PRO A 89 -5.14 14.23 -5.20
CA PRO A 89 -6.55 14.32 -4.80
C PRO A 89 -7.42 13.15 -5.25
N THR A 90 -6.95 12.32 -6.19
CA THR A 90 -7.65 11.11 -6.63
C THR A 90 -7.47 9.91 -5.67
N ALA A 91 -6.53 9.99 -4.72
CA ALA A 91 -6.28 8.94 -3.74
C ALA A 91 -7.29 9.03 -2.58
N VAL A 92 -8.30 8.15 -2.58
CA VAL A 92 -9.37 8.17 -1.56
C VAL A 92 -8.83 7.93 -0.16
N ASN A 93 -7.89 6.99 -0.01
CA ASN A 93 -7.28 6.67 1.28
C ASN A 93 -6.62 7.90 1.91
N LEU A 94 -6.02 8.79 1.10
CA LEU A 94 -5.45 10.05 1.57
C LEU A 94 -6.55 10.99 2.11
N GLY A 95 -7.68 11.09 1.41
CA GLY A 95 -8.83 11.84 1.91
C GLY A 95 -9.42 11.23 3.20
N GLN A 96 -9.42 9.90 3.33
CA GLN A 96 -9.89 9.21 4.54
C GLN A 96 -8.96 9.46 5.73
N ILE A 97 -7.64 9.40 5.53
CA ILE A 97 -6.69 9.63 6.63
C ILE A 97 -6.69 11.07 7.08
N VAL A 98 -6.84 12.03 6.16
CA VAL A 98 -7.03 13.45 6.47
C VAL A 98 -8.27 13.63 7.34
N LYS A 99 -9.42 13.08 6.92
CA LYS A 99 -10.66 13.16 7.72
C LYS A 99 -10.51 12.54 9.10
N LEU A 100 -9.86 11.38 9.20
CA LEU A 100 -9.63 10.70 10.48
C LEU A 100 -8.80 11.56 11.44
N LEU A 101 -7.64 12.05 10.98
CA LEU A 101 -6.73 12.83 11.82
C LEU A 101 -7.31 14.20 12.17
N SER A 102 -8.03 14.84 11.24
CA SER A 102 -8.78 16.06 11.51
C SER A 102 -9.83 15.85 12.59
N LYS A 103 -10.58 14.74 12.53
CA LYS A 103 -11.59 14.40 13.54
C LYS A 103 -10.96 14.13 14.91
N LEU A 104 -9.87 13.37 14.96
CA LEU A 104 -9.12 13.16 16.22
C LEU A 104 -8.62 14.47 16.82
N SER A 105 -8.07 15.36 15.98
CA SER A 105 -7.61 16.68 16.43
C SER A 105 -8.75 17.57 16.94
N GLU A 106 -9.94 17.47 16.36
CA GLU A 106 -11.15 18.17 16.83
C GLU A 106 -11.62 17.61 18.17
N ASP A 107 -11.71 16.29 18.29
CA ASP A 107 -12.18 15.63 19.51
C ASP A 107 -11.24 15.94 20.70
N TYR A 108 -9.93 16.03 20.47
CA TYR A 108 -8.96 16.40 21.49
C TYR A 108 -8.95 17.90 21.84
N LEU A 109 -9.30 18.75 20.89
CA LEU A 109 -9.44 20.19 21.12
C LEU A 109 -10.53 20.44 22.18
N HIS A 110 -11.66 19.74 22.06
CA HIS A 110 -12.83 19.86 22.93
C HIS A 110 -12.78 19.04 24.24
N ASP A 111 -11.68 18.31 24.50
CA ASP A 111 -11.48 17.63 25.79
C ASP A 111 -10.85 18.59 26.80
N ASP A 112 -11.65 19.25 27.64
CA ASP A 112 -11.20 20.21 28.65
C ASP A 112 -10.18 19.64 29.65
N ASN A 113 -10.16 18.31 29.84
CA ASN A 113 -9.22 17.64 30.75
C ASN A 113 -7.87 17.34 30.12
N LEU A 114 -7.73 17.54 28.81
CA LEU A 114 -6.53 17.24 28.07
C LEU A 114 -5.60 18.46 28.00
N ALA A 115 -4.39 18.39 28.54
CA ALA A 115 -3.40 19.45 28.33
C ALA A 115 -2.86 19.46 26.89
N MET A 116 -2.41 20.61 26.37
CA MET A 116 -1.88 20.74 25.00
C MET A 116 -0.73 19.76 24.69
N ASN A 117 0.25 19.61 25.59
CA ASN A 117 1.34 18.66 25.41
C ASN A 117 0.85 17.22 25.31
N LEU A 118 -0.18 16.87 26.09
CA LEU A 118 -0.77 15.53 26.06
C LEU A 118 -1.63 15.32 24.81
N MET A 119 -2.29 16.36 24.29
CA MET A 119 -2.96 16.32 22.98
C MET A 119 -1.97 16.02 21.85
N LYS A 120 -0.83 16.72 21.82
CA LYS A 120 0.26 16.47 20.86
C LYS A 120 0.76 15.02 20.95
N GLU A 121 1.06 14.54 22.16
CA GLU A 121 1.53 13.16 22.38
C GLU A 121 0.49 12.11 21.98
N ARG A 122 -0.79 12.31 22.30
CA ARG A 122 -1.87 11.40 21.89
C ARG A 122 -1.99 11.32 20.37
N LEU A 123 -1.95 12.46 19.68
CA LEU A 123 -2.04 12.48 18.22
C LEU A 123 -0.83 11.81 17.56
N LEU A 124 0.38 12.02 18.10
CA LEU A 124 1.57 11.29 17.65
C LEU A 124 1.38 9.78 17.82
N ALA A 125 0.97 9.32 19.00
CA ALA A 125 0.74 7.90 19.26
C ALA A 125 -0.34 7.30 18.35
N ASP A 126 -1.44 8.00 18.12
CA ASP A 126 -2.52 7.52 17.24
C ASP A 126 -2.11 7.50 15.78
N THR A 127 -1.28 8.45 15.35
CA THR A 127 -0.72 8.45 13.99
C THR A 127 0.25 7.28 13.80
N GLU A 128 1.12 7.02 14.78
CA GLU A 128 2.07 5.89 14.77
C GLU A 128 1.34 4.53 14.74
N LYS A 129 0.19 4.42 15.41
CA LYS A 129 -0.65 3.21 15.36
C LYS A 129 -1.17 2.91 13.96
N LEU A 130 -1.34 3.90 13.09
CA LEU A 130 -1.82 3.69 11.71
C LEU A 130 -0.85 2.81 10.91
N LEU A 131 0.46 3.06 11.03
CA LEU A 131 1.49 2.27 10.37
C LEU A 131 1.41 0.80 10.80
N ALA A 132 1.40 0.56 12.12
CA ALA A 132 1.30 -0.79 12.66
C ALA A 132 -0.04 -1.46 12.30
N SER A 133 -1.13 -0.68 12.24
CA SER A 133 -2.45 -1.18 11.87
C SER A 133 -2.52 -1.63 10.41
N ASP A 134 -1.97 -0.85 9.48
CA ASP A 134 -1.95 -1.21 8.05
C ASP A 134 -1.14 -2.50 7.82
N ILE A 135 0.01 -2.66 8.49
CA ILE A 135 0.79 -3.90 8.44
C ILE A 135 -0.01 -5.11 8.95
N ARG A 136 -0.75 -4.96 10.07
CA ARG A 136 -1.60 -6.04 10.59
C ARG A 136 -2.72 -6.39 9.60
N ILE A 137 -3.40 -5.39 9.05
CA ILE A 137 -4.46 -5.59 8.05
C ILE A 137 -3.91 -6.33 6.84
N ASN A 138 -2.75 -5.92 6.32
CA ASN A 138 -2.10 -6.56 5.17
C ASN A 138 -1.76 -8.03 5.44
N LYS A 139 -1.25 -8.35 6.64
CA LYS A 139 -1.01 -9.75 7.05
C LYS A 139 -2.29 -10.56 7.13
N SER A 140 -3.36 -10.00 7.71
CA SER A 140 -4.67 -10.65 7.75
C SER A 140 -5.24 -10.88 6.36
N ILE A 141 -5.14 -9.91 5.45
CA ILE A 141 -5.52 -10.08 4.03
C ILE A 141 -4.75 -11.25 3.42
N GLY A 142 -3.44 -11.30 3.65
CA GLY A 142 -2.60 -12.39 3.19
C GLY A 142 -3.04 -13.77 3.67
N GLU A 143 -3.30 -13.88 4.98
CA GLU A 143 -3.74 -15.12 5.61
C GLU A 143 -5.12 -15.56 5.12
N TYR A 144 -6.13 -14.69 5.19
CA TYR A 144 -7.49 -15.03 4.77
C TYR A 144 -7.57 -15.33 3.28
N GLY A 145 -6.92 -14.52 2.44
CA GLY A 145 -6.86 -14.76 0.99
C GLY A 145 -6.11 -16.04 0.65
N GLY A 146 -5.03 -16.34 1.36
CA GLY A 146 -4.26 -17.57 1.19
C GLY A 146 -5.08 -18.82 1.54
N LYS A 147 -5.73 -18.83 2.72
CA LYS A 147 -6.65 -19.90 3.11
C LYS A 147 -7.79 -20.08 2.10
N HIS A 148 -8.39 -18.98 1.64
CA HIS A 148 -9.46 -19.03 0.64
C HIS A 148 -8.99 -19.68 -0.68
N ILE A 149 -7.78 -19.35 -1.15
CA ILE A 149 -7.19 -19.99 -2.34
C ILE A 149 -7.01 -21.49 -2.11
N LEU A 150 -6.49 -21.92 -0.96
CA LEU A 150 -6.29 -23.34 -0.67
C LEU A 150 -7.60 -24.13 -0.59
N GLU A 151 -8.67 -23.51 -0.08
CA GLU A 151 -9.99 -24.14 0.01
C GLU A 151 -10.71 -24.23 -1.34
N ASN A 152 -10.47 -23.28 -2.24
CA ASN A 152 -11.28 -23.12 -3.46
C ASN A 152 -10.54 -23.47 -4.76
N CYS A 153 -9.21 -23.59 -4.74
CA CYS A 153 -8.43 -23.96 -5.92
C CYS A 153 -8.11 -25.45 -5.90
N SER A 154 -8.75 -26.22 -6.78
CA SER A 154 -8.49 -27.66 -6.95
C SER A 154 -7.18 -27.97 -7.69
N LYS A 155 -6.59 -26.97 -8.36
CA LYS A 155 -5.46 -27.15 -9.26
C LYS A 155 -4.12 -27.03 -8.55
N MET A 156 -3.48 -28.18 -8.38
CA MET A 156 -2.13 -28.30 -7.82
C MET A 156 -1.07 -28.55 -8.92
N PRO A 157 0.16 -28.08 -8.73
CA PRO A 157 0.61 -27.23 -7.63
C PRO A 157 0.12 -25.77 -7.80
N ILE A 158 -0.05 -25.01 -6.70
CA ILE A 158 -0.63 -23.66 -6.74
C ILE A 158 0.33 -22.68 -7.41
N SER A 159 -0.09 -22.13 -8.55
CA SER A 159 0.60 -21.02 -9.20
C SER A 159 -0.32 -19.82 -9.36
N ILE A 160 0.16 -18.64 -8.98
CA ILE A 160 -0.65 -17.43 -8.88
C ILE A 160 -0.24 -16.43 -9.95
N LEU A 161 -1.22 -15.86 -10.67
CA LEU A 161 -1.01 -14.70 -11.54
C LEU A 161 -1.43 -13.42 -10.81
N THR A 162 -0.59 -12.38 -10.87
CA THR A 162 -0.92 -11.05 -10.34
C THR A 162 -0.63 -9.91 -11.31
N HIS A 163 -1.11 -8.72 -10.99
CA HIS A 163 -1.07 -7.54 -11.84
C HIS A 163 -0.81 -6.26 -11.05
N CYS A 164 -0.11 -5.30 -11.68
CA CYS A 164 0.42 -4.11 -11.03
C CYS A 164 1.40 -4.45 -9.89
N ASN A 165 1.46 -3.58 -8.88
CA ASN A 165 2.20 -3.79 -7.66
C ASN A 165 1.31 -3.53 -6.45
N THR A 166 1.28 -4.52 -5.57
CA THR A 166 0.39 -4.62 -4.40
C THR A 166 1.14 -5.16 -3.18
N GLY A 167 2.48 -5.06 -3.22
CA GLY A 167 3.37 -5.53 -2.18
C GLY A 167 3.64 -4.49 -1.11
N SER A 168 4.77 -4.69 -0.43
CA SER A 168 5.32 -3.80 0.58
C SER A 168 5.62 -2.42 0.01
N LEU A 169 5.87 -2.33 -1.30
CA LEU A 169 6.07 -1.07 -2.00
C LEU A 169 4.78 -0.27 -2.24
N ALA A 170 3.61 -0.90 -2.09
CA ALA A 170 2.32 -0.26 -2.28
C ALA A 170 1.56 0.00 -0.96
N THR A 171 2.07 -0.50 0.17
CA THR A 171 1.41 -0.41 1.47
C THR A 171 2.39 -0.01 2.58
N ALA A 172 1.97 -0.04 3.85
CA ALA A 172 2.91 0.10 4.98
C ALA A 172 3.93 -1.05 5.08
N GLY A 173 3.68 -2.15 4.38
CA GLY A 173 4.47 -3.38 4.46
C GLY A 173 3.60 -4.60 4.18
N TYR A 174 4.25 -5.71 3.83
CA TYR A 174 3.64 -7.01 3.49
C TYR A 174 2.76 -7.04 2.23
N GLY A 175 1.93 -6.03 2.00
CA GLY A 175 1.08 -5.92 0.82
C GLY A 175 -0.27 -6.62 0.93
N THR A 176 -1.09 -6.44 -0.10
CA THR A 176 -2.44 -7.01 -0.20
C THR A 176 -2.42 -8.28 -1.04
N ALA A 177 -2.53 -8.17 -2.37
CA ALA A 177 -2.49 -9.34 -3.26
C ALA A 177 -1.11 -10.03 -3.26
N LEU A 178 -0.02 -9.27 -3.24
CA LEU A 178 1.31 -9.85 -3.03
C LEU A 178 1.49 -10.36 -1.59
N GLY A 179 0.72 -9.85 -0.63
CA GLY A 179 0.68 -10.36 0.75
C GLY A 179 0.07 -11.77 0.83
N VAL A 180 -0.92 -12.07 0.00
CA VAL A 180 -1.46 -13.45 -0.15
C VAL A 180 -0.41 -14.36 -0.77
N ILE A 181 0.30 -13.90 -1.80
CA ILE A 181 1.40 -14.66 -2.41
C ILE A 181 2.50 -14.94 -1.38
N ARG A 182 2.89 -13.94 -0.58
CA ARG A 182 3.85 -14.10 0.53
C ARG A 182 3.36 -15.12 1.53
N TRP A 183 2.11 -15.05 1.95
CA TRP A 183 1.54 -16.01 2.91
C TRP A 183 1.57 -17.44 2.37
N LEU A 184 1.19 -17.64 1.10
CA LEU A 184 1.25 -18.96 0.45
C LEU A 184 2.68 -19.49 0.37
N TYR A 185 3.66 -18.62 0.12
CA TYR A 185 5.07 -18.97 0.08
C TYR A 185 5.62 -19.35 1.46
N GLU A 186 5.38 -18.50 2.47
CA GLU A 186 5.80 -18.72 3.87
C GLU A 186 5.24 -20.03 4.45
N ASN A 187 4.07 -20.46 3.97
CA ASN A 187 3.42 -21.71 4.38
C ASN A 187 3.68 -22.88 3.41
N ASN A 188 4.66 -22.78 2.51
CA ASN A 188 5.08 -23.84 1.56
C ASN A 188 3.96 -24.35 0.63
N HIS A 189 2.97 -23.51 0.33
CA HIS A 189 1.87 -23.84 -0.58
C HIS A 189 2.02 -23.25 -1.98
N LEU A 190 2.89 -22.24 -2.15
CA LEU A 190 3.13 -21.61 -3.43
C LEU A 190 4.19 -22.36 -4.24
N HIS A 191 3.86 -22.71 -5.48
CA HIS A 191 4.81 -23.25 -6.44
C HIS A 191 5.46 -22.17 -7.30
N HIS A 192 4.66 -21.26 -7.85
CA HIS A 192 5.18 -20.21 -8.75
C HIS A 192 4.29 -18.96 -8.78
N THR A 193 4.90 -17.80 -9.01
CA THR A 193 4.20 -16.54 -9.22
C THR A 193 4.45 -16.00 -10.62
N TYR A 194 3.38 -15.67 -11.34
CA TYR A 194 3.45 -14.91 -12.57
C TYR A 194 3.06 -13.46 -12.28
N CYS A 195 3.89 -12.50 -12.70
CA CYS A 195 3.55 -11.09 -12.64
C CYS A 195 3.57 -10.50 -14.05
N THR A 196 2.62 -9.63 -14.34
CA THR A 196 2.51 -8.94 -15.64
C THR A 196 3.30 -7.64 -15.62
N GLU A 197 3.83 -7.19 -16.76
CA GLU A 197 4.61 -5.95 -16.82
C GLU A 197 3.85 -4.72 -16.35
N THR A 198 2.53 -4.63 -16.63
CA THR A 198 1.62 -3.54 -16.26
C THR A 198 1.95 -2.21 -16.97
N ARG A 199 1.74 -2.16 -18.29
CA ARG A 199 1.89 -0.92 -19.09
C ARG A 199 0.88 0.17 -18.68
N PRO A 200 1.22 1.46 -18.90
CA PRO A 200 2.48 1.97 -19.42
C PRO A 200 3.53 2.27 -18.34
N TYR A 201 3.19 2.10 -17.06
CA TYR A 201 4.04 2.51 -15.94
C TYR A 201 4.97 1.40 -15.42
N ASN A 202 4.82 0.19 -15.95
CA ASN A 202 5.67 -0.96 -15.72
C ASN A 202 5.77 -1.34 -14.23
N GLN A 203 4.69 -1.20 -13.45
CA GLN A 203 4.76 -1.47 -12.01
C GLN A 203 5.08 -2.93 -11.72
N GLY A 204 4.51 -3.87 -12.48
CA GLY A 204 4.78 -5.28 -12.24
C GLY A 204 6.21 -5.66 -12.64
N ALA A 205 6.70 -5.15 -13.77
CA ALA A 205 8.09 -5.36 -14.19
C ALA A 205 9.13 -4.68 -13.28
N ARG A 206 8.85 -3.47 -12.78
CA ARG A 206 9.81 -2.68 -11.99
C ARG A 206 9.75 -2.95 -10.49
N LEU A 207 8.56 -3.14 -9.94
CA LEU A 207 8.32 -3.17 -8.50
C LEU A 207 7.96 -4.57 -8.02
N THR A 208 6.97 -5.22 -8.65
CA THR A 208 6.55 -6.57 -8.23
C THR A 208 7.64 -7.61 -8.48
N ALA A 209 8.25 -7.62 -9.66
CA ALA A 209 9.39 -8.50 -9.93
C ALA A 209 10.56 -8.22 -8.98
N TYR A 210 10.82 -6.95 -8.63
CA TYR A 210 11.86 -6.58 -7.66
C TYR A 210 11.56 -7.16 -6.27
N GLU A 211 10.31 -7.03 -5.77
CA GLU A 211 9.91 -7.61 -4.50
C GLU A 211 9.98 -9.15 -4.48
N LEU A 212 9.52 -9.79 -5.56
CA LEU A 212 9.57 -11.25 -5.68
C LEU A 212 11.00 -11.79 -5.69
N VAL A 213 11.92 -11.12 -6.40
CA VAL A 213 13.35 -11.46 -6.38
C VAL A 213 13.95 -11.21 -5.00
N HIS A 214 13.68 -10.06 -4.38
CA HIS A 214 14.19 -9.70 -3.06
C HIS A 214 13.77 -10.73 -1.99
N ASP A 215 12.52 -11.19 -2.04
CA ASP A 215 11.98 -12.15 -1.07
C ASP A 215 12.25 -13.62 -1.49
N ASN A 216 13.00 -13.86 -2.57
CA ASN A 216 13.32 -15.19 -3.13
C ASN A 216 12.08 -16.02 -3.48
N ILE A 217 10.99 -15.38 -3.90
CA ILE A 217 9.75 -16.05 -4.29
C ILE A 217 9.87 -16.53 -5.75
N PRO A 218 9.66 -17.83 -6.04
CA PRO A 218 9.70 -18.36 -7.41
C PRO A 218 8.77 -17.60 -8.32
N SER A 219 9.32 -16.96 -9.35
CA SER A 219 8.53 -16.03 -10.16
C SER A 219 8.96 -15.91 -11.62
N THR A 220 8.04 -15.41 -12.44
CA THR A 220 8.26 -15.09 -13.85
C THR A 220 7.50 -13.82 -14.22
N LEU A 221 8.21 -12.91 -14.88
CA LEU A 221 7.63 -11.73 -15.51
C LEU A 221 7.09 -12.09 -16.90
N ILE A 222 5.89 -11.64 -17.22
CA ILE A 222 5.26 -11.78 -18.54
C ILE A 222 4.77 -10.43 -19.06
N CYS A 223 4.61 -10.31 -20.39
CA CYS A 223 3.93 -9.13 -20.97
C CYS A 223 2.43 -9.18 -20.66
N ASP A 224 1.76 -8.03 -20.66
CA ASP A 224 0.32 -7.95 -20.40
C ASP A 224 -0.50 -8.75 -21.44
N SER A 225 0.02 -8.84 -22.68
CA SER A 225 -0.59 -9.59 -23.79
C SER A 225 -0.41 -11.12 -23.70
N MET A 226 0.45 -11.61 -22.80
CA MET A 226 0.72 -13.05 -22.66
C MET A 226 -0.25 -13.76 -21.70
N VAL A 227 -1.11 -13.02 -21.00
CA VAL A 227 -2.01 -13.56 -19.96
C VAL A 227 -2.88 -14.69 -20.49
N ALA A 228 -3.54 -14.51 -21.64
CA ALA A 228 -4.43 -15.52 -22.21
C ALA A 228 -3.67 -16.79 -22.61
N SER A 229 -2.49 -16.65 -23.23
CA SER A 229 -1.63 -17.79 -23.60
C SER A 229 -1.12 -18.54 -22.37
N LEU A 230 -0.71 -17.81 -21.33
CA LEU A 230 -0.29 -18.41 -20.06
C LEU A 230 -1.44 -19.20 -19.41
N MET A 231 -2.65 -18.61 -19.35
CA MET A 231 -3.85 -19.27 -18.85
C MET A 231 -4.18 -20.53 -19.65
N GLN A 232 -4.15 -20.46 -20.99
CA GLN A 232 -4.37 -21.59 -21.89
C GLN A 232 -3.37 -22.72 -21.67
N SER A 233 -2.10 -22.40 -21.36
CA SER A 233 -1.07 -23.42 -21.09
C SER A 233 -1.31 -24.24 -19.82
N GLY A 234 -2.28 -23.84 -19.00
CA GLY A 234 -2.63 -24.55 -17.77
C GLY A 234 -1.59 -24.38 -16.66
N LYS A 235 -0.73 -23.37 -16.71
CA LYS A 235 0.28 -23.12 -15.65
C LYS A 235 -0.19 -22.26 -14.49
N VAL A 236 -1.38 -21.66 -14.58
CA VAL A 236 -1.97 -20.81 -13.53
C VAL A 236 -3.07 -21.59 -12.81
N SER A 237 -3.17 -21.40 -11.50
CA SER A 237 -4.22 -21.95 -10.63
C SER A 237 -5.25 -20.89 -10.26
N ALA A 238 -4.81 -19.68 -9.94
CA ALA A 238 -5.67 -18.56 -9.60
C ALA A 238 -5.06 -17.22 -10.02
N VAL A 239 -5.92 -16.21 -10.14
CA VAL A 239 -5.54 -14.82 -10.31
C VAL A 239 -5.85 -14.06 -9.03
N ILE A 240 -4.90 -13.24 -8.57
CA ILE A 240 -5.13 -12.30 -7.48
C ILE A 240 -4.63 -10.90 -7.84
N VAL A 241 -5.48 -9.90 -7.64
CA VAL A 241 -5.16 -8.49 -7.91
C VAL A 241 -5.45 -7.61 -6.69
N GLY A 242 -4.86 -6.42 -6.69
CA GLY A 242 -5.24 -5.37 -5.73
C GLY A 242 -6.49 -4.63 -6.16
N ALA A 243 -6.83 -3.59 -5.41
CA ALA A 243 -7.88 -2.65 -5.76
C ALA A 243 -7.46 -1.23 -5.41
N ASP A 244 -7.74 -0.28 -6.30
CA ASP A 244 -7.66 1.15 -5.99
C ASP A 244 -8.97 1.60 -5.29
N ARG A 245 -10.12 1.02 -5.68
CA ARG A 245 -11.42 1.24 -5.04
C ARG A 245 -12.37 0.08 -5.32
N VAL A 246 -13.11 -0.33 -4.30
CA VAL A 246 -14.26 -1.25 -4.43
C VAL A 246 -15.52 -0.47 -4.06
N VAL A 247 -16.53 -0.44 -4.94
CA VAL A 247 -17.82 0.24 -4.68
C VAL A 247 -18.83 -0.75 -4.06
N CYS A 248 -19.96 -0.25 -3.58
CA CYS A 248 -20.91 -1.02 -2.75
C CYS A 248 -21.43 -2.32 -3.38
N ASN A 249 -21.49 -2.40 -4.71
CA ASN A 249 -21.92 -3.60 -5.44
C ASN A 249 -20.77 -4.58 -5.76
N GLY A 250 -19.57 -4.34 -5.24
CA GLY A 250 -18.37 -5.13 -5.54
C GLY A 250 -17.63 -4.72 -6.82
N GLY A 251 -18.10 -3.69 -7.54
CA GLY A 251 -17.37 -3.15 -8.69
C GLY A 251 -16.00 -2.62 -8.29
N THR A 252 -14.95 -3.16 -8.91
CA THR A 252 -13.56 -2.86 -8.55
C THR A 252 -12.87 -2.00 -9.62
N ALA A 253 -12.49 -0.78 -9.24
CA ALA A 253 -11.54 0.01 -9.99
C ALA A 253 -10.12 -0.37 -9.56
N ASN A 254 -9.28 -0.72 -10.52
CA ASN A 254 -7.87 -1.06 -10.32
C ASN A 254 -7.06 -0.64 -11.57
N LYS A 255 -5.76 -0.95 -11.60
CA LYS A 255 -4.88 -0.67 -12.74
C LYS A 255 -5.43 -1.20 -14.06
N ILE A 256 -5.29 -0.39 -15.12
CA ILE A 256 -5.61 -0.77 -16.50
C ILE A 256 -4.96 -2.11 -16.83
N GLY A 257 -5.73 -3.04 -17.41
CA GLY A 257 -5.34 -4.43 -17.60
C GLY A 257 -6.09 -5.39 -16.67
N THR A 258 -6.48 -4.96 -15.46
CA THR A 258 -7.21 -5.80 -14.49
C THR A 258 -8.49 -6.39 -15.08
N TYR A 259 -9.30 -5.57 -15.75
CA TYR A 259 -10.55 -6.02 -16.37
C TYR A 259 -10.30 -7.06 -17.48
N GLN A 260 -9.29 -6.84 -18.32
CA GLN A 260 -8.89 -7.80 -19.36
C GLN A 260 -8.52 -9.15 -18.74
N ILE A 261 -7.75 -9.14 -17.66
CA ILE A 261 -7.35 -10.36 -16.94
C ILE A 261 -8.57 -11.07 -16.35
N ALA A 262 -9.53 -10.34 -15.77
CA ALA A 262 -10.77 -10.92 -15.25
C ALA A 262 -11.61 -11.61 -16.35
N VAL A 263 -11.69 -11.00 -17.54
CA VAL A 263 -12.36 -11.61 -18.70
C VAL A 263 -11.65 -12.89 -19.14
N CYS A 264 -10.31 -12.88 -19.24
CA CYS A 264 -9.52 -14.06 -19.56
C CYS A 264 -9.68 -15.17 -18.50
N ALA A 265 -9.62 -14.81 -17.22
CA ALA A 265 -9.79 -15.75 -16.11
C ALA A 265 -11.16 -16.43 -16.18
N LYS A 266 -12.22 -15.66 -16.42
CA LYS A 266 -13.58 -16.20 -16.60
C LYS A 266 -13.67 -17.14 -17.80
N TYR A 267 -13.09 -16.77 -18.95
CA TYR A 267 -13.09 -17.62 -20.15
C TYR A 267 -12.40 -18.98 -19.91
N HIS A 268 -11.30 -18.98 -19.16
CA HIS A 268 -10.56 -20.19 -18.80
C HIS A 268 -11.01 -20.83 -17.47
N THR A 269 -12.12 -20.39 -16.90
CA THR A 269 -12.69 -20.88 -15.62
C THR A 269 -11.72 -20.85 -14.42
N PHE A 270 -10.80 -19.88 -14.41
CA PHE A 270 -9.91 -19.64 -13.27
C PHE A 270 -10.60 -18.83 -12.18
N HIS A 271 -10.25 -19.16 -10.93
CA HIS A 271 -10.61 -18.35 -9.78
C HIS A 271 -9.92 -16.98 -9.88
N PHE A 272 -10.70 -15.90 -9.69
CA PHE A 272 -10.22 -14.52 -9.74
C PHE A 272 -10.61 -13.80 -8.46
N MET A 273 -9.62 -13.23 -7.78
CA MET A 273 -9.76 -12.49 -6.52
C MET A 273 -9.18 -11.08 -6.63
#